data_AF-K8GG15-F1
#
_entry.id   AF-K8GG15-F1
#
_cell.length_a   1.000
_cell.length_b   1.000
_cell.length_c   1.000
_cell.angle_alpha   90.00
_cell.angle_beta   90.00
_cell.angle_gamma   90.00
#
_symmetry.space_group_name_H-M   'P 1'
#
loop_
_entity.id
_entity.type
_entity.pdbx_description
1 polymer ?
#
loop_
_entity_poly.entity_id
_entity_poly.type
_entity_poly.pdbx_seq_one_letter_code
_entity_poly.pdbx_strand_id
1 'polypeptide(L)' 'MKVLLFITTMEPAIALNISIAAVLVGLTGYAVYTAFGPPGKNLDDPFEDHED' A
#
# COMPACT_ATOMS: atom_id res chain seq x y z
N MET A 1 2.57 9.22 -21.58
CA MET A 1 1.44 10.00 -22.12
C MET A 1 0.16 9.19 -22.39
N LYS A 2 0.25 7.89 -22.78
CA LYS A 2 -0.92 7.09 -23.21
C LYS A 2 -1.87 6.64 -22.08
N VAL A 3 -1.35 6.47 -20.86
CA VAL A 3 -2.17 6.15 -19.66
C VAL A 3 -3.10 7.30 -19.28
N LEU A 4 -2.60 8.54 -19.34
CA LEU A 4 -3.38 9.72 -18.99
C LEU A 4 -4.55 9.95 -19.98
N LEU A 5 -4.31 9.68 -21.27
CA LEU A 5 -5.35 9.75 -22.31
C LEU A 5 -6.41 8.63 -22.16
N PHE A 6 -6.00 7.44 -21.71
CA PHE A 6 -6.91 6.32 -21.46
C PHE A 6 -7.88 6.65 -20.32
N ILE A 7 -7.40 7.24 -19.22
CA ILE A 7 -8.26 7.62 -18.09
C ILE A 7 -9.28 8.71 -18.48
N THR A 8 -8.90 9.68 -19.32
CA THR A 8 -9.83 10.73 -19.78
C THR A 8 -10.87 10.27 -20.79
N THR A 9 -10.70 9.08 -21.41
CA THR A 9 -11.65 8.50 -22.38
C THR A 9 -12.52 7.39 -21.76
N MET A 10 -12.24 7.01 -20.51
CA MET A 10 -13.03 6.05 -19.75
C MET A 10 -14.23 6.73 -19.08
N GLU A 11 -15.31 5.97 -18.93
CA GLU A 11 -16.48 6.42 -18.18
C GLU A 11 -16.06 6.81 -16.74
N PRO A 12 -16.49 7.99 -16.23
CA PRO A 12 -16.00 8.52 -14.95
C PRO A 12 -16.12 7.56 -13.76
N ALA A 13 -17.17 6.75 -13.67
CA ALA A 13 -17.33 5.79 -12.59
C ALA A 13 -16.29 4.65 -12.68
N ILE A 14 -15.93 4.22 -13.89
CA ILE A 14 -14.87 3.22 -14.08
C ILE A 14 -13.50 3.81 -13.67
N ALA A 15 -13.20 5.05 -14.09
CA ALA A 15 -11.96 5.74 -13.72
C ALA A 15 -11.85 5.92 -12.20
N LEU A 16 -12.95 6.28 -11.53
CA LEU A 16 -13.02 6.41 -10.08
C LEU A 16 -12.78 5.06 -9.39
N ASN A 17 -13.45 4.00 -9.82
CA ASN A 17 -13.32 2.67 -9.22
C ASN A 17 -11.89 2.12 -9.34
N ILE A 18 -11.23 2.28 -10.49
CA ILE A 18 -9.83 1.86 -10.67
C ILE A 18 -8.91 2.66 -9.76
N SER A 19 -9.17 3.97 -9.60
CA SER A 19 -8.37 4.82 -8.72
C SER A 19 -8.48 4.39 -7.27
N ILE A 20 -9.70 4.09 -6.80
CA ILE A 20 -9.94 3.55 -5.45
C ILE A 20 -9.23 2.20 -5.28
N ALA A 21 -9.36 1.29 -6.24
CA ALA A 21 -8.69 -0.02 -6.20
C ALA A 21 -7.16 0.12 -6.14
N ALA A 22 -6.57 1.02 -6.94
CA ALA A 22 -5.13 1.28 -6.94
C ALA A 22 -4.66 1.83 -5.58
N VAL A 23 -5.42 2.74 -4.96
CA VAL A 23 -5.12 3.26 -3.62
C VAL A 23 -5.19 2.15 -2.58
N LEU A 24 -6.21 1.29 -2.62
CA LEU A 24 -6.34 0.16 -1.69
C LEU A 24 -5.17 -0.82 -1.80
N VAL A 25 -4.77 -1.18 -3.02
CA VAL A 25 -3.61 -2.06 -3.24
C VAL A 25 -2.33 -1.37 -2.77
N GLY A 26 -2.16 -0.08 -3.06
CA GLY A 26 -1.00 0.70 -2.62
C GLY A 26 -0.91 0.79 -1.10
N LEU A 27 -2.01 1.06 -0.41
CA LEU A 27 -2.07 1.12 1.05
C LEU A 27 -1.79 -0.24 1.68
N THR A 28 -2.35 -1.31 1.10
CA THR A 28 -2.12 -2.69 1.56
C THR A 28 -0.64 -3.05 1.41
N GLY A 29 -0.04 -2.77 0.25
CA GLY A 29 1.39 -3.00 0.02
C GLY A 29 2.27 -2.17 0.96
N TYR A 30 1.90 -0.91 1.21
CA TYR A 30 2.60 -0.03 2.15
C TYR A 30 2.52 -0.54 3.59
N ALA A 31 1.36 -1.02 4.03
CA ALA A 31 1.18 -1.62 5.35
C ALA A 31 2.06 -2.87 5.52
N VAL A 32 2.06 -3.77 4.53
CA VAL A 32 2.93 -4.96 4.53
C VAL A 32 4.40 -4.58 4.55
N TYR A 33 4.82 -3.62 3.73
CA TYR A 33 6.20 -3.14 3.70
C TYR A 33 6.62 -2.51 5.03
N THR A 34 5.73 -1.77 5.68
CA THR A 34 6.04 -1.13 6.96
C THR A 34 6.10 -2.15 8.10
N ALA A 35 5.16 -3.11 8.13
CA ALA A 35 5.08 -4.12 9.17
C ALA A 35 6.19 -5.17 9.08
N PHE A 36 6.52 -5.64 7.87
CA PHE A 36 7.42 -6.79 7.66
C PHE A 36 8.69 -6.44 6.87
N GLY A 37 8.82 -5.21 6.37
CA GLY A 37 9.99 -4.77 5.61
C GLY A 37 11.10 -4.18 6.49
N PRO A 38 12.06 -3.48 5.88
CA PRO A 38 13.16 -2.82 6.60
C PRO A 38 12.72 -1.92 7.77
N PRO A 39 11.61 -1.14 7.68
CA PRO A 39 11.14 -0.33 8.81
C PRO A 39 10.71 -1.17 10.01
N GLY A 40 10.13 -2.35 9.78
CA GLY A 40 9.61 -3.25 10.81
C GLY A 40 10.68 -3.87 11.70
N LYS A 41 11.93 -3.93 11.23
CA LYS A 41 13.07 -4.51 11.97
C LYS A 41 13.48 -3.73 13.22
N ASN A 42 13.03 -2.47 13.35
CA ASN A 42 13.28 -1.67 14.53
C ASN A 42 12.15 -1.81 15.58
N LEU A 43 11.13 -2.64 15.32
CA LEU A 43 10.21 -3.09 16.36
C LEU A 43 10.87 -4.29 17.05
N ASP A 44 11.58 -4.01 18.14
CA ASP A 44 12.10 -5.04 19.03
C ASP A 44 10.95 -5.79 19.70
N ASP A 45 11.14 -7.09 19.95
CA ASP A 45 10.18 -7.86 20.73
C ASP A 45 10.27 -7.39 22.21
N PRO A 46 9.19 -6.82 22.78
CA PRO A 46 9.21 -6.32 24.16
C PRO A 46 9.40 -7.43 25.21
N PHE A 47 9.33 -8.70 24.82
CA PHE A 47 9.52 -9.84 25.70
C PHE A 47 10.94 -10.44 25.64
N GLU A 48 11.78 -10.03 24.70
CA GLU A 48 13.14 -10.57 24.53
C GLU A 48 14.06 -10.21 25.71
N ASP A 49 13.86 -9.04 26.33
CA ASP A 49 14.58 -8.60 27.55
C ASP A 49 14.11 -9.31 28.85
N HIS A 50 13.15 -10.23 28.76
CA HIS A 50 12.54 -10.88 29.92
C HIS A 50 12.82 -12.40 29.98
N GLU A 51 13.74 -12.90 29.15
CA GLU A 51 14.13 -14.32 29.11
C GLU A 51 15.23 -14.72 30.12
N ASP A 52 15.59 -13.83 31.05
CA ASP A 52 16.58 -14.05 32.13
C ASP A 52 15.98 -14.61 33.45
#